data_AF-A0AAD4YWZ5-F1
#
_entry.id   AF-A0AAD4YWZ5-F1
#
_cell.length_a   1.000
_cell.length_b   1.000
_cell.length_c   1.000
_cell.angle_alpha   90.00
_cell.angle_beta   90.00
_cell.angle_gamma   90.00
#
_symmetry.space_group_name_H-M   'P 1'
#
loop_
_entity.id
_entity.type
_entity.pdbx_description
1 polymer ?
#
loop_
_entity_poly.entity_id
_entity_poly.type
_entity_poly.pdbx_seq_one_letter_code
_entity_poly.pdbx_strand_id
1 'polypeptide(L)'
;MRAPSLMSVLATELYALKEGLSFDLDTSLLPLVVESDSLAAMQLLSKEEECLSHEGVLVTEIWRILLALYSCVRFVPRTANTVTHRIANYSLRVEELCYWLGDGPL
;
A
#
# COMPACT_ATOMS: atom_id res chain seq x y z
N MET A 1 0.42 -2.70 14.35
CA MET A 1 1.64 -3.22 13.67
C MET A 1 2.70 -2.12 13.71
N ARG A 2 3.76 -2.24 14.53
CA ARG A 2 4.79 -1.19 14.65
C ARG A 2 5.62 -1.21 13.37
N ALA A 3 5.57 -0.15 12.57
CA ALA A 3 6.52 0.02 11.47
C ALA A 3 7.93 -0.09 12.10
N PRO A 4 8.79 -1.01 11.64
CA PRO A 4 10.13 -1.13 12.19
C PRO A 4 10.82 0.23 12.08
N SER A 5 11.48 0.67 13.15
CA SER A 5 12.26 1.91 13.17
C SER A 5 13.47 1.92 12.21
N LEU A 6 13.52 0.95 11.28
CA LEU A 6 14.54 0.75 10.24
C LEU A 6 13.97 0.85 8.82
N MET A 7 12.65 0.92 8.63
CA MET A 7 12.07 0.96 7.28
C MET A 7 12.06 2.39 6.74
N SER A 8 12.51 2.55 5.49
CA SER A 8 12.38 3.82 4.77
C SER A 8 10.91 4.18 4.59
N VAL A 9 10.63 5.47 4.36
CA VAL A 9 9.26 5.92 4.04
C VAL A 9 8.75 5.14 2.82
N LEU A 10 9.56 4.98 1.78
CA LEU A 10 9.19 4.23 0.58
C LEU A 10 8.89 2.75 0.87
N ALA A 11 9.73 2.08 1.65
CA ALA A 11 9.50 0.70 2.05
C ALA A 11 8.20 0.57 2.87
N THR A 12 7.87 1.57 3.70
CA THR A 12 6.62 1.61 4.46
C THR A 12 5.40 1.78 3.55
N GLU A 13 5.46 2.67 2.56
CA GLU A 13 4.40 2.86 1.58
C GLU A 13 4.15 1.58 0.74
N LEU A 14 5.23 0.95 0.26
CA LEU A 14 5.16 -0.31 -0.50
C LEU A 14 4.62 -1.44 0.37
N TYR A 15 5.05 -1.52 1.63
CA TYR A 15 4.57 -2.53 2.56
C TYR A 15 3.07 -2.37 2.83
N ALA A 16 2.60 -1.14 3.10
CA ALA A 16 1.18 -0.87 3.30
C ALA A 16 0.34 -1.25 2.07
N LEU A 17 0.83 -0.93 0.87
CA LEU A 17 0.19 -1.31 -0.37
C LEU A 17 0.12 -2.84 -0.56
N LYS A 18 1.23 -3.54 -0.30
CA LYS A 18 1.29 -5.00 -0.39
C LYS A 18 0.30 -5.67 0.56
N GLU A 19 0.26 -5.25 1.83
CA GLU A 19 -0.67 -5.83 2.81
C GLU A 19 -2.13 -5.53 2.48
N GLY A 20 -2.45 -4.32 1.98
CA GLY A 20 -3.81 -4.00 1.52
C GLY A 20 -4.25 -4.86 0.34
N LEU A 21 -3.39 -5.00 -0.67
CA LEU A 21 -3.67 -5.84 -1.83
C LEU A 21 -3.79 -7.34 -1.47
N SER A 22 -2.95 -7.83 -0.56
CA SER A 22 -3.07 -9.19 -0.03
C SER A 22 -4.42 -9.41 0.64
N PHE A 23 -4.88 -8.45 1.46
CA PHE A 23 -6.19 -8.52 2.09
C PHE A 23 -7.33 -8.56 1.07
N ASP A 24 -7.28 -7.71 0.04
CA ASP A 24 -8.32 -7.67 -1.00
C ASP A 24 -8.36 -8.97 -1.82
N LEU A 25 -7.19 -9.57 -2.08
CA LEU A 25 -7.07 -10.88 -2.73
C LEU A 25 -7.68 -12.00 -1.87
N ASP A 26 -7.35 -12.05 -0.59
CA ASP A 26 -7.83 -13.08 0.34
C ASP A 26 -9.35 -12.97 0.57
N THR A 27 -9.89 -11.74 0.54
CA THR A 27 -11.32 -11.47 0.77
C THR A 27 -12.15 -11.41 -0.51
N SER A 28 -11.52 -11.52 -1.68
CA SER A 28 -12.18 -11.42 -2.99
C SER A 28 -12.99 -10.13 -3.18
N LEU A 29 -12.48 -9.01 -2.65
CA LEU A 29 -13.09 -7.69 -2.83
C LEU A 29 -12.78 -7.15 -4.23
N LEU A 30 -13.58 -7.60 -5.20
CA LEU A 30 -13.43 -7.26 -6.63
C LEU A 30 -14.75 -6.73 -7.21
N PRO A 31 -14.71 -5.74 -8.15
CA PRO A 31 -13.52 -5.08 -8.70
C PRO A 31 -12.92 -4.03 -7.74
N LEU A 32 -11.60 -3.83 -7.83
CA LEU A 32 -10.85 -2.94 -6.94
C LEU A 32 -10.20 -1.78 -7.69
N VAL A 33 -10.33 -0.57 -7.13
CA VAL A 33 -9.55 0.61 -7.53
C VAL A 33 -8.51 0.88 -6.44
N VAL A 34 -7.24 0.82 -6.81
CA VAL A 34 -6.13 1.01 -5.87
C VAL A 34 -5.52 2.38 -6.09
N GLU A 35 -5.39 3.18 -5.03
CA GLU A 35 -4.86 4.53 -5.10
C GLU A 35 -3.69 4.73 -4.13
N SER A 36 -2.69 5.49 -4.54
CA SER A 36 -1.55 5.88 -3.71
C SER A 36 -1.13 7.32 -3.98
N ASP A 37 -0.71 8.04 -2.93
CA ASP A 37 -0.10 9.36 -3.05
C ASP A 37 1.43 9.34 -3.00
N SER A 38 2.05 8.16 -2.98
CA SER A 38 3.50 7.99 -3.01
C SER A 38 4.01 7.93 -4.45
N LEU A 39 4.45 9.07 -4.98
CA LEU A 39 5.04 9.13 -6.33
C LEU A 39 6.26 8.20 -6.48
N ALA A 40 7.05 8.03 -5.41
CA ALA A 40 8.20 7.13 -5.42
C ALA A 40 7.78 5.66 -5.56
N ALA A 41 6.73 5.22 -4.85
CA ALA A 41 6.18 3.87 -5.02
C ALA A 41 5.64 3.69 -6.45
N MET A 42 4.90 4.68 -6.96
CA MET A 42 4.38 4.67 -8.33
C MET A 42 5.48 4.54 -9.38
N GLN A 43 6.60 5.25 -9.20
CA GLN A 43 7.74 5.17 -10.12
C GLN A 43 8.41 3.80 -10.12
N LEU A 44 8.47 3.11 -8.98
CA LEU A 44 9.01 1.75 -8.92
C LEU A 44 8.04 0.75 -9.55
N LEU A 45 6.74 0.89 -9.29
CA LEU A 45 5.71 -0.02 -9.80
C LEU A 45 5.42 0.17 -11.30
N SER A 46 5.76 1.32 -11.87
CA SER A 46 5.56 1.59 -13.30
C SER A 46 6.67 1.03 -14.20
N LYS A 47 7.76 0.52 -13.62
CA LYS A 47 8.86 -0.08 -14.40
C LYS A 47 8.55 -1.54 -14.66
N GLU A 48 8.60 -1.94 -15.92
CA GLU A 48 8.46 -3.34 -16.33
C GLU A 48 9.75 -4.17 -16.08
N GLU A 49 10.82 -3.51 -15.64
CA GLU A 49 12.11 -4.13 -15.35
C GLU A 49 12.26 -4.52 -13.89
N GLU A 50 13.12 -5.51 -13.63
CA GLU A 50 13.46 -5.94 -12.29
C GLU A 50 13.99 -4.77 -11.45
N CYS A 51 13.38 -4.56 -10.29
CA CYS A 51 13.78 -3.51 -9.38
C CYS A 51 14.97 -3.97 -8.55
N LEU A 52 16.19 -3.56 -8.93
CA LEU A 52 17.42 -3.88 -8.19
C LEU A 52 17.65 -3.00 -6.93
N SER A 53 16.62 -2.26 -6.49
CA SER A 53 16.68 -1.46 -5.27
C SER A 53 16.50 -2.32 -4.02
N HIS A 54 16.75 -1.76 -2.84
CA HIS A 54 16.48 -2.46 -1.59
C HIS A 54 15.01 -2.87 -1.40
N GLU A 55 14.08 -2.16 -2.04
CA GLU A 55 12.65 -2.48 -2.03
C GLU A 55 12.22 -3.46 -3.13
N GLY A 56 13.15 -3.97 -3.94
CA GLY A 56 12.85 -4.80 -5.12
C GLY A 56 11.99 -6.03 -4.85
N VAL A 57 12.19 -6.66 -3.67
CA VAL A 57 11.37 -7.78 -3.21
C VAL A 57 9.91 -7.36 -3.02
N LEU A 58 9.66 -6.24 -2.34
CA LEU A 58 8.30 -5.71 -2.14
C LEU A 58 7.65 -5.35 -3.47
N VAL A 59 8.40 -4.69 -4.37
CA VAL A 59 7.89 -4.33 -5.72
C VAL A 59 7.44 -5.58 -6.48
N THR A 60 8.25 -6.64 -6.45
CA THR A 60 7.95 -7.91 -7.13
C THR A 60 6.70 -8.59 -6.54
N GLU A 61 6.56 -8.59 -5.22
CA GLU A 61 5.37 -9.14 -4.55
C GLU A 61 4.10 -8.38 -4.92
N ILE A 62 4.14 -7.04 -4.88
CA ILE A 62 3.02 -6.17 -5.27
C ILE A 62 2.60 -6.45 -6.72
N TRP A 63 3.56 -6.54 -7.64
CA TRP A 63 3.29 -6.87 -9.04
C TRP A 63 2.54 -8.19 -9.21
N ARG A 64 2.97 -9.24 -8.50
CA ARG A 64 2.29 -10.55 -8.56
C ARG A 64 0.85 -10.46 -8.09
N ILE A 65 0.58 -9.72 -7.02
CA ILE A 65 -0.78 -9.57 -6.48
C ILE A 65 -1.65 -8.74 -7.43
N LEU A 66 -1.13 -7.64 -7.98
CA LEU A 66 -1.85 -6.82 -8.96
C LEU A 66 -2.24 -7.62 -10.20
N LEU A 67 -1.34 -8.47 -10.71
CA LEU A 67 -1.63 -9.39 -11.81
C LEU A 67 -2.73 -10.39 -11.45
N ALA A 68 -2.73 -10.94 -10.25
CA ALA A 68 -3.77 -11.86 -9.78
C ALA A 68 -5.15 -11.18 -9.65
N LEU A 69 -5.17 -9.92 -9.22
CA LEU A 69 -6.39 -9.11 -9.07
C LEU A 69 -6.87 -8.47 -10.38
N TYR A 70 -6.10 -8.57 -11.47
CA TYR A 70 -6.31 -7.79 -12.70
C TYR A 70 -6.49 -6.29 -12.44
N SER A 71 -5.69 -5.74 -11.51
CA SER A 71 -5.79 -4.34 -11.06
C SER A 71 -4.48 -3.59 -11.28
N CYS A 72 -4.54 -2.26 -11.15
CA CYS A 72 -3.38 -1.37 -11.20
C CYS A 72 -3.50 -0.30 -10.12
N VAL A 73 -2.35 0.28 -9.77
CA VAL A 73 -2.29 1.38 -8.80
C VAL A 73 -2.36 2.70 -9.56
N ARG A 74 -3.23 3.61 -9.09
CA ARG A 74 -3.35 4.97 -9.61
C ARG A 74 -2.73 5.96 -8.64
N PHE A 75 -1.97 6.91 -9.18
CA PHE A 75 -1.51 8.05 -8.38
C PHE A 75 -2.66 9.01 -8.09
N VAL A 76 -2.79 9.44 -6.84
CA VAL A 76 -3.67 10.53 -6.42
C VAL A 76 -2.90 11.55 -5.58
N PRO A 77 -3.27 12.84 -5.59
CA PRO A 77 -2.64 13.80 -4.69
C PRO A 77 -2.93 13.45 -3.23
N ARG A 78 -2.01 13.79 -2.31
CA ARG A 78 -2.17 13.56 -0.87
C ARG A 78 -3.47 14.12 -0.29
N THR A 79 -3.99 15.20 -0.87
CA THR A 79 -5.28 15.80 -0.49
C THR A 79 -6.48 14.88 -0.77
N ALA A 80 -6.35 13.96 -1.72
CA ALA A 80 -7.33 12.91 -2.00
C ALA A 80 -7.10 11.63 -1.17
N ASN A 81 -5.91 11.45 -0.57
CA ASN A 81 -5.57 10.27 0.25
C ASN A 81 -5.56 10.56 1.77
N THR A 82 -6.39 11.51 2.23
CA THR A 82 -6.35 11.99 3.62
C THR A 82 -6.82 10.96 4.64
N VAL A 83 -7.75 10.07 4.27
CA VAL A 83 -8.24 8.99 5.15
C VAL A 83 -7.10 8.01 5.47
N THR A 84 -6.39 7.54 4.44
CA THR A 84 -5.21 6.67 4.59
C THR A 84 -4.14 7.34 5.45
N HIS A 85 -3.90 8.63 5.25
CA HIS A 85 -2.96 9.37 6.09
C HIS A 85 -3.35 9.38 7.58
N ARG A 86 -4.65 9.54 7.89
CA ARG A 86 -5.15 9.48 9.28
C ARG A 86 -5.03 8.08 9.86
N ILE A 87 -5.41 7.05 9.10
CA ILE A 87 -5.28 5.65 9.52
C ILE A 87 -3.82 5.29 9.81
N ALA A 88 -2.90 5.69 8.93
CA ALA A 88 -1.47 5.47 9.13
C ALA A 88 -0.93 6.18 10.38
N ASN A 89 -1.35 7.42 10.65
CA ASN A 89 -0.96 8.12 11.88
C ASN A 89 -1.59 7.52 13.14
N TYR A 90 -2.82 7.04 13.04
CA TYR A 90 -3.52 6.37 14.13
C TYR A 90 -2.83 5.05 14.49
N SER A 91 -2.44 4.26 13.49
CA SER A 91 -1.78 2.96 13.69
C SER A 91 -0.39 3.07 14.36
N LEU A 92 0.26 4.23 14.29
CA LEU A 92 1.48 4.50 15.06
C LEU A 92 1.25 4.49 16.59
N ARG A 93 0.01 4.65 17.03
CA ARG A 93 -0.39 4.77 18.44
C ARG A 93 -1.13 3.56 18.97
N VAL A 94 -1.43 2.59 18.11
CA VAL A 94 -2.30 1.45 18.43
C VAL A 94 -1.59 0.14 18.10
N GLU A 95 -1.64 -0.81 19.02
CA GLU A 95 -0.99 -2.12 18.85
C GLU A 95 -1.88 -3.13 18.14
N GLU A 96 -3.20 -2.91 18.16
CA GLU A 96 -4.21 -3.77 17.56
C GLU A 96 -4.22 -3.71 16.02
N LEU A 97 -4.73 -4.79 15.42
CA LEU A 97 -5.01 -4.88 13.99
C LEU A 97 -6.47 -4.48 13.75
N CYS A 98 -6.67 -3.41 13.01
CA CYS A 98 -8.00 -2.86 12.73
C CYS A 98 -8.21 -2.71 11.23
N TYR A 99 -9.45 -2.95 10.79
CA TYR A 99 -9.89 -2.77 9.40
C TYR A 99 -11.07 -1.80 9.36
N TRP A 100 -11.10 -0.92 8.37
CA TRP A 100 -12.19 0.02 8.15
C TRP A 100 -12.78 -0.21 6.77
N LEU A 101 -14.07 -0.56 6.73
CA LEU A 101 -14.85 -0.76 5.50
C LEU A 101 -15.71 0.47 5.14
N GLY A 102 -15.49 1.59 5.84
CA GLY A 102 -16.27 2.82 5.74
C GLY A 102 -15.48 3.99 6.33
N ASP A 103 -16.02 4.63 7.37
CA ASP A 103 -15.35 5.76 8.02
C ASP A 103 -14.15 5.31 8.86
N GLY A 104 -12.99 5.92 8.62
CA GLY A 104 -11.76 5.70 9.39
C GLY A 104 -11.77 6.39 10.76
N PRO A 105 -10.72 6.20 11.57
CA PRO A 105 -10.56 6.91 12.83
C PRO A 105 -10.47 8.43 12.58
N LEU A 106 -11.14 9.21 13.43
CA LEU A 106 -11.13 10.68 13.40
C LEU A 106 -9.76 11.24 13.78
#